data_AF-F4B2P3-F1
#
_entry.id   AF-F4B2P3-F1
#
_cell.length_a   1.000
_cell.length_b   1.000
_cell.length_c   1.000
_cell.angle_alpha   90.00
_cell.angle_beta   90.00
_cell.angle_gamma   90.00
#
_symmetry.space_group_name_H-M   'P 1'
#
loop_
_entity.id
_entity.type
_entity.pdbx_description
1 polymer ?
#
loop_
_entity_poly.entity_id
_entity_poly.type
_entity_poly.pdbx_seq_one_letter_code
_entity_poly.pdbx_strand_id
1 'polypeptide(L)'
;MKSTCALVIFFFFALRPAINVGYVMYYELNIDYIIETYCVNTDKPALQCNGKCFLSKQLTLDVDQEDPSQGQQLQIVEAFYPLFYQNEDQVDISSTSITFAKENFPNHLGSIKTFQERIDPPPKTY
;
A
#
# COMPACT_ATOMS: atom_id res chain seq x y z
N MET A 1 -8.99 5.45 37.08
CA MET A 1 -10.20 5.13 36.29
C MET A 1 -10.05 5.50 34.81
N LYS A 2 -9.70 6.73 34.42
CA LYS A 2 -9.48 7.07 32.99
C LYS A 2 -8.35 6.28 32.30
N SER A 3 -7.21 6.11 32.98
CA SER A 3 -6.05 5.37 32.43
C SER A 3 -6.32 3.87 32.28
N THR A 4 -7.06 3.28 33.22
CA THR A 4 -7.44 1.87 33.18
C THR A 4 -8.38 1.57 32.02
N CYS A 5 -9.33 2.46 31.71
CA CYS A 5 -10.20 2.32 30.54
C CYS A 5 -9.42 2.38 29.21
N ALA A 6 -8.41 3.26 29.11
CA ALA A 6 -7.58 3.37 27.92
C ALA A 6 -6.74 2.10 27.66
N LEU A 7 -6.16 1.50 28.71
CA LEU A 7 -5.40 0.24 28.59
C LEU A 7 -6.28 -0.93 28.13
N VAL A 8 -7.52 -0.99 28.63
CA VAL A 8 -8.48 -2.03 28.22
C VAL A 8 -8.82 -1.88 26.73
N ILE A 9 -9.11 -0.68 26.26
CA ILE A 9 -9.40 -0.42 24.83
C ILE A 9 -8.18 -0.77 23.96
N PHE A 10 -6.98 -0.37 24.39
CA PHE A 10 -5.74 -0.70 23.67
C PHE A 10 -5.54 -2.22 23.55
N PHE A 11 -5.80 -2.98 24.61
CA PHE A 11 -5.71 -4.44 24.58
C PHE A 11 -6.71 -5.06 23.59
N PHE A 12 -7.96 -4.58 23.58
CA PHE A 12 -8.96 -5.02 22.60
C PHE A 12 -8.59 -4.68 21.16
N PHE A 13 -7.98 -3.52 20.94
CA PHE A 13 -7.49 -3.15 19.61
C PHE A 13 -6.31 -4.01 19.17
N ALA A 14 -5.41 -4.36 20.10
CA ALA A 14 -4.22 -5.17 19.83
C ALA A 14 -4.50 -6.66 19.59
N LEU A 15 -5.69 -7.16 19.97
CA LEU A 15 -6.06 -8.57 19.81
C LEU A 15 -6.04 -9.03 18.34
N ARG A 16 -6.58 -8.22 17.42
CA ARG A 16 -6.62 -8.53 15.98
C ARG A 16 -5.21 -8.76 15.38
N PRO A 17 -4.26 -7.81 15.49
CA PRO A 17 -2.90 -8.05 14.97
C PRO A 17 -2.16 -9.16 15.73
N ALA A 18 -2.42 -9.34 17.04
CA ALA A 18 -1.81 -10.42 17.81
C ALA A 18 -2.19 -11.82 17.30
N ILE A 19 -3.45 -12.02 16.87
CA ILE A 19 -3.91 -13.29 16.28
C ILE A 19 -3.16 -13.58 14.97
N ASN A 20 -3.05 -12.59 14.07
CA ASN A 20 -2.32 -12.75 12.81
C ASN A 20 -0.84 -13.07 13.02
N VAL A 21 -0.19 -12.39 13.98
CA VAL A 21 1.18 -12.69 14.37
C VAL A 21 1.29 -14.10 14.94
N GLY A 22 0.29 -14.54 15.71
CA GLY A 22 0.20 -15.91 16.21
C GLY A 22 0.18 -16.97 15.10
N TYR A 23 -0.58 -16.74 14.02
CA TYR A 23 -0.61 -17.65 12.87
C TYR A 23 0.72 -17.71 12.12
N VAL A 24 1.38 -16.58 11.93
CA VAL A 24 2.72 -16.55 11.33
C VAL A 24 3.72 -17.29 12.21
N MET A 25 3.71 -17.05 13.53
CA MET A 25 4.58 -17.80 14.45
C MET A 25 4.30 -19.30 14.42
N TYR A 26 3.03 -19.72 14.39
CA TYR A 26 2.69 -21.13 14.28
C TYR A 26 3.21 -21.75 12.98
N TYR A 27 3.10 -21.02 11.86
CA TYR A 27 3.63 -21.43 10.57
C TYR A 27 5.15 -21.63 10.60
N GLU A 28 5.90 -20.64 11.08
CA GLU A 28 7.36 -20.69 11.13
C GLU A 28 7.88 -21.80 12.05
N LEU A 29 7.22 -22.03 13.18
CA LEU A 29 7.63 -23.05 14.14
C LEU A 29 7.25 -24.48 13.73
N ASN A 30 6.30 -24.66 12.81
CA ASN A 30 5.75 -25.97 12.44
C ASN A 30 5.71 -26.19 10.92
N ILE A 31 6.64 -25.57 10.18
CA ILE A 31 6.60 -25.56 8.71
C ILE A 31 6.64 -26.97 8.11
N ASP A 32 7.42 -27.89 8.68
CA ASP A 32 7.54 -29.28 8.20
C ASP A 32 6.21 -30.02 8.31
N TYR A 33 5.56 -29.95 9.48
CA TYR A 33 4.24 -30.54 9.71
C TYR A 33 3.18 -29.95 8.77
N ILE A 34 3.23 -28.65 8.55
CA ILE A 34 2.26 -27.95 7.69
C ILE A 34 2.44 -28.36 6.23
N ILE A 35 3.68 -28.52 5.76
CA ILE A 35 3.96 -28.98 4.41
C ILE A 35 3.45 -30.41 4.21
N GLU A 36 3.74 -31.31 5.15
CA GLU A 36 3.33 -32.71 5.08
C GLU A 36 1.81 -32.88 5.11
N THR A 37 1.12 -32.11 5.95
CA THR A 37 -0.31 -32.32 6.23
C THR A 37 -1.23 -31.48 5.34
N TYR A 38 -0.85 -30.24 5.02
CA TYR A 38 -1.77 -29.24 4.43
C TYR A 38 -1.38 -28.77 3.03
N CYS A 39 -0.22 -29.17 2.49
CA CYS A 39 0.14 -28.73 1.14
C CYS A 39 -0.67 -29.48 0.07
N VAL A 40 -1.51 -28.73 -0.65
CA VAL A 40 -2.42 -29.28 -1.68
C VAL A 40 -1.80 -29.38 -3.07
N ASN A 41 -0.75 -28.61 -3.36
CA ASN A 41 -0.11 -28.53 -4.69
C ASN A 41 1.27 -29.21 -4.69
N THR A 42 1.36 -30.39 -4.10
CA THR A 42 2.60 -31.19 -4.04
C THR A 42 3.02 -31.75 -5.41
N ASP A 43 2.07 -31.91 -6.34
CA ASP A 43 2.27 -32.34 -7.72
C ASP A 43 2.80 -31.22 -8.65
N LYS A 44 2.69 -29.95 -8.23
CA LYS A 44 3.07 -28.76 -9.02
C LYS A 44 4.11 -27.92 -8.29
N PRO A 45 5.39 -28.35 -8.28
CA PRO A 45 6.47 -27.66 -7.56
C PRO A 45 6.70 -26.23 -8.05
N ALA A 46 6.36 -25.92 -9.31
CA ALA A 46 6.42 -24.57 -9.85
C ALA A 46 5.55 -23.55 -9.10
N LEU A 47 4.50 -24.01 -8.40
CA LEU A 47 3.59 -23.15 -7.61
C LEU A 47 4.11 -22.83 -6.20
N GLN A 48 5.24 -23.40 -5.78
CA GLN A 48 5.93 -23.01 -4.54
C GLN A 48 5.03 -23.04 -3.28
N CYS A 49 4.14 -24.05 -3.17
CA CYS A 49 3.17 -24.19 -2.08
C CYS A 49 3.83 -24.00 -0.70
N ASN A 50 4.77 -24.86 -0.29
CA ASN A 50 5.57 -24.72 0.94
C ASN A 50 4.75 -24.29 2.18
N GLY A 51 3.52 -24.81 2.32
CA GLY A 51 2.58 -24.44 3.41
C GLY A 51 1.96 -23.03 3.30
N LYS A 52 2.31 -22.21 2.30
CA LYS A 52 1.81 -20.85 2.09
C LYS A 52 0.32 -20.80 1.79
N CYS A 53 -0.24 -21.82 1.12
CA CYS A 53 -1.68 -21.89 0.87
C CYS A 53 -2.47 -22.02 2.18
N PHE A 54 -1.96 -22.80 3.14
CA PHE A 54 -2.53 -22.93 4.47
C PHE A 54 -2.44 -21.61 5.24
N LEU A 55 -1.26 -20.98 5.27
CA LEU A 55 -1.06 -19.69 5.93
C LEU A 55 -1.96 -18.61 5.33
N SER A 56 -2.07 -18.54 4.01
CA SER A 56 -2.95 -17.60 3.31
C SER A 56 -4.40 -17.77 3.76
N LYS A 57 -4.90 -19.01 3.80
CA LYS A 57 -6.27 -19.29 4.25
C LYS A 57 -6.49 -18.84 5.69
N GLN A 58 -5.52 -19.09 6.57
CA GLN A 58 -5.65 -18.72 7.97
C GLN A 58 -5.66 -17.19 8.20
N LEU A 59 -4.96 -16.44 7.34
CA LEU A 59 -4.93 -14.97 7.39
C LEU A 59 -6.14 -14.31 6.70
N THR A 60 -6.80 -14.99 5.75
CA THR A 60 -7.99 -14.44 5.05
C THR A 60 -9.32 -14.79 5.72
N LEU A 61 -9.38 -15.83 6.56
CA LEU A 61 -10.60 -16.20 7.30
C LEU A 61 -11.14 -15.07 8.20
N ASP A 62 -10.31 -14.07 8.54
CA ASP A 62 -10.72 -12.86 9.25
C ASP A 62 -11.40 -11.80 8.35
N VAL A 63 -11.31 -11.94 7.02
CA VAL A 63 -11.90 -11.03 6.01
C VAL A 63 -13.23 -11.58 5.47
N ASP A 64 -13.32 -12.90 5.29
CA ASP A 64 -14.47 -13.55 4.62
C ASP A 64 -15.67 -13.84 5.55
N GLN A 65 -15.65 -13.38 6.80
CA GLN A 65 -16.84 -13.41 7.67
C GLN A 65 -17.84 -12.29 7.37
N GLU A 66 -17.51 -11.39 6.45
CA GLU A 66 -18.45 -10.48 5.81
C GLU A 66 -18.82 -11.04 4.44
N ASP A 67 -20.12 -11.20 4.18
CA ASP A 67 -20.71 -11.85 3.00
C ASP A 67 -19.91 -11.71 1.68
N PRO A 68 -19.89 -12.75 0.82
CA PRO A 68 -19.30 -12.68 -0.53
C PRO A 68 -20.02 -11.71 -1.48
N SER A 69 -20.98 -10.91 -0.98
CA SER A 69 -21.72 -9.90 -1.73
C SER A 69 -21.21 -8.47 -1.53
N GLN A 70 -20.21 -8.22 -0.67
CA GLN A 70 -19.57 -6.91 -0.57
C GLN A 70 -18.16 -6.93 -1.16
N GLY A 71 -18.13 -6.93 -2.50
CA GLY A 71 -16.95 -6.64 -3.32
C GLY A 71 -16.51 -5.18 -3.18
N GLN A 72 -16.06 -4.79 -1.99
CA GLN A 72 -15.26 -3.59 -1.75
C GLN A 72 -14.09 -3.93 -0.85
N GLN A 73 -13.30 -4.92 -1.26
CA GLN A 73 -11.88 -4.87 -0.94
C GLN A 73 -11.37 -3.58 -1.57
N LEU A 74 -11.17 -2.54 -0.77
CA LEU A 74 -10.56 -1.29 -1.24
C LEU A 74 -9.26 -1.70 -1.92
N GLN A 75 -9.23 -1.66 -3.24
CA GLN A 75 -8.05 -1.92 -4.05
C GLN A 75 -7.11 -0.74 -3.81
N ILE A 76 -6.41 -0.74 -2.68
CA ILE A 76 -5.42 0.28 -2.31
C ILE A 76 -4.38 0.42 -3.45
N VAL A 77 -4.18 -0.65 -4.22
CA VAL A 77 -3.38 -0.68 -5.44
C VAL A 77 -3.88 0.29 -6.51
N GLU A 78 -5.19 0.45 -6.70
CA GLU A 78 -5.75 1.44 -7.64
C GLU A 78 -5.52 2.88 -7.16
N ALA A 79 -5.53 3.12 -5.85
CA ALA A 79 -5.27 4.44 -5.27
C ALA A 79 -3.82 4.91 -5.46
N PHE A 80 -2.89 3.96 -5.69
CA PHE A 80 -1.47 4.25 -5.85
C PHE A 80 -0.93 4.01 -7.26
N TYR A 81 -1.78 3.80 -8.25
CA TYR A 81 -1.31 3.72 -9.63
C TYR A 81 -0.88 5.11 -10.11
N PRO A 82 0.42 5.36 -10.39
CA PRO A 82 0.85 6.66 -10.88
C PRO A 82 0.23 6.89 -12.26
N LEU A 83 -0.75 7.80 -12.33
CA LEU A 83 -1.48 8.10 -13.57
C LEU A 83 -0.61 8.81 -14.61
N PHE A 84 0.49 9.42 -14.18
CA PHE A 84 1.49 10.04 -15.04
C PHE A 84 2.84 10.08 -14.34
N TYR A 85 3.91 10.04 -15.14
CA TYR A 85 5.30 10.21 -14.71
C TYR A 85 5.82 11.51 -15.34
N GLN A 86 6.28 12.44 -14.51
CA GLN A 86 6.94 13.66 -14.97
C GLN A 86 8.45 13.51 -14.75
N ASN A 87 9.24 13.59 -15.81
CA ASN A 87 10.69 13.65 -15.68
C ASN A 87 11.08 14.93 -14.94
N GLU A 88 12.03 14.82 -14.02
CA GLU A 88 12.59 15.97 -13.32
C GLU A 88 13.61 16.65 -14.24
N ASP A 89 13.14 17.53 -15.12
CA ASP A 89 14.02 18.39 -15.90
C ASP A 89 14.68 19.39 -14.95
N GLN A 90 16.01 19.51 -15.04
CA GLN A 90 16.77 20.44 -14.20
C GLN A 90 16.32 21.88 -14.49
N VAL A 91 15.58 22.45 -13.54
CA VAL A 91 15.16 23.85 -13.61
C VAL A 91 16.38 24.73 -13.33
N ASP A 92 16.90 25.40 -14.36
CA ASP A 92 17.95 26.41 -14.18
C ASP A 92 17.36 27.72 -13.67
N ILE A 93 17.31 27.85 -12.34
CA ILE A 93 16.81 29.01 -11.59
C ILE A 93 17.66 30.27 -11.89
N SER A 94 18.89 30.10 -12.41
CA SER A 94 19.84 31.17 -12.68
C SER A 94 19.36 32.19 -13.72
N SER A 95 18.37 31.83 -14.54
CA SER A 95 17.77 32.74 -15.54
C SER A 95 16.70 33.70 -14.97
N THR A 96 16.40 33.60 -13.66
CA THR A 96 15.39 34.44 -13.01
C THR A 96 15.92 35.86 -12.80
N SER A 97 15.47 36.80 -13.62
CA SER A 97 15.75 38.23 -13.41
C SER A 97 14.85 38.78 -12.30
N ILE A 98 15.40 38.91 -11.10
CA ILE A 98 14.67 39.48 -9.95
C ILE A 98 14.60 41.00 -10.11
N THR A 99 13.40 41.53 -10.37
CA THR A 99 13.17 42.98 -10.35
C THR A 99 12.42 43.33 -9.07
N PHE A 100 13.05 44.12 -8.19
CA PHE A 100 12.43 44.60 -6.96
C PHE A 100 11.66 45.90 -7.25
N ALA A 101 10.34 45.85 -7.27
CA ALA A 101 9.50 47.05 -7.30
C ALA A 101 9.36 47.58 -5.87
N LYS A 102 9.79 48.83 -5.64
CA LYS A 102 10.00 49.35 -4.27
C LYS A 102 8.71 49.62 -3.49
N GLU A 103 7.52 49.75 -4.10
CA GLU A 103 6.39 50.35 -3.38
C GLU A 103 4.98 49.75 -3.51
N ASN A 104 4.75 48.56 -4.08
CA ASN A 104 3.44 47.90 -3.93
C ASN A 104 3.62 46.38 -3.94
N PHE A 105 2.87 45.68 -3.08
CA PHE A 105 2.93 44.23 -2.77
C PHE A 105 3.78 43.41 -3.76
N PRO A 106 4.87 42.76 -3.30
CA PRO A 106 5.80 42.07 -4.18
C PRO A 106 5.14 40.83 -4.78
N ASN A 107 4.44 41.00 -5.89
CA ASN A 107 3.97 39.91 -6.70
C ASN A 107 5.17 39.43 -7.52
N HIS A 108 5.69 38.26 -7.15
CA HIS A 108 6.75 37.59 -7.88
C HIS A 108 6.18 37.08 -9.21
N LEU A 109 6.28 37.89 -10.27
CA LEU A 109 5.92 37.47 -11.62
C LEU A 109 7.09 36.70 -12.23
N GLY A 110 7.23 35.44 -11.83
CA GLY A 110 8.04 34.46 -12.53
C GLY A 110 7.23 33.84 -13.66
N SER A 111 7.61 34.07 -14.93
CA SER A 111 7.10 33.26 -16.03
C SER A 111 7.92 31.99 -16.09
N ILE A 112 7.40 30.91 -15.51
CA ILE A 112 7.99 29.60 -15.70
C ILE A 112 7.48 29.09 -17.06
N LYS A 113 8.37 28.93 -18.04
CA LYS A 113 8.07 28.23 -19.31
C LYS A 113 7.99 26.70 -19.10
N THR A 114 7.38 26.23 -18.02
CA THR A 114 7.26 24.78 -17.72
C THR A 114 5.90 24.20 -18.08
N PHE A 115 5.04 24.92 -18.82
CA PHE A 115 3.86 24.26 -19.38
C PHE A 115 4.28 23.38 -20.56
N GLN A 116 4.58 22.12 -20.25
CA GLN A 116 4.83 21.09 -21.23
C GLN A 116 3.48 20.67 -21.82
N GLU A 117 3.25 21.06 -23.06
CA GLU A 117 1.98 20.83 -23.79
C GLU A 117 1.67 19.34 -24.04
N ARG A 118 2.67 18.47 -23.85
CA ARG A 118 2.52 17.02 -24.01
C ARG A 118 2.37 16.32 -22.68
N ILE A 119 1.11 16.09 -22.32
CA ILE A 119 0.70 15.07 -21.36
C ILE A 119 0.68 13.75 -22.14
N ASP A 120 1.55 12.79 -21.80
CA ASP A 120 1.49 11.46 -22.40
C ASP A 120 0.25 10.73 -21.85
N PRO A 121 -0.71 10.31 -22.71
CA PRO A 121 -1.90 9.61 -22.25
C PRO A 121 -1.55 8.18 -21.79
N PRO A 122 -2.34 7.61 -20.85
CA PRO A 122 -2.10 6.26 -20.38
C PRO A 122 -2.24 5.22 -21.51
N PRO A 123 -1.58 4.05 -21.39
CA PRO A 123 -1.71 2.96 -22.36
C PRO A 123 -3.17 2.52 -22.45
N LYS A 124 -3.66 2.30 -23.68
CA LYS A 124 -5.01 1.74 -23.88
C LYS A 124 -5.02 0.29 -23.41
N THR A 125 -5.82 -0.02 -22.40
CA THR A 125 -6.14 -1.39 -22.02
C THR A 125 -7.01 -2.02 -23.12
N TYR A 126 -6.49 -3.06 -23.78
CA TYR A 126 -7.25 -3.92 -24.71
C TYR A 126 -8.04 -4.98 -23.96
#